data_AF-A0A517E0R1-F1
#
_entry.id   AF-A0A517E0R1-F1
#
_cell.length_a   1.000
_cell.length_b   1.000
_cell.length_c   1.000
_cell.angle_alpha   90.00
_cell.angle_beta   90.00
_cell.angle_gamma   90.00
#
_symmetry.space_group_name_H-M   'P 1'
#
loop_
_entity.id
_entity.type
_entity.pdbx_description
1 polymer ?
#
loop_
_entity_poly.entity_id
_entity_poly.type
_entity_poly.pdbx_seq_one_letter_code
_entity_poly.pdbx_strand_id
1 'polypeptide(L)' 'MTGLMLEYLISNFLIDSQQYAQWSQLSADDLKDALAMAGIMTANEFDSLSGQLTAVLAWNEAQSE' A
#
# COMPACT_ATOMS: atom_id res chain seq x y z
N MET A 1 -2.66 -1.64 7.00
CA MET A 1 -1.48 -1.51 6.11
C MET A 1 -1.90 -1.46 4.64
N THR A 2 -2.63 -2.46 4.13
CA THR A 2 -3.15 -2.49 2.74
C THR A 2 -3.94 -1.23 2.36
N GLY A 3 -4.79 -0.72 3.27
CA GLY A 3 -5.51 0.54 3.05
C GLY A 3 -4.60 1.73 2.77
N LEU A 4 -3.55 1.95 3.57
CA LEU A 4 -2.60 3.05 3.37
C LEU A 4 -1.78 2.90 2.09
N MET A 5 -1.43 1.66 1.74
CA MET A 5 -0.75 1.38 0.48
C MET A 5 -1.66 1.74 -0.70
N LEU A 6 -2.92 1.34 -0.67
CA LEU A 6 -3.88 1.65 -1.72
C LEU A 6 -4.19 3.15 -1.81
N GLU A 7 -4.29 3.84 -0.67
CA GLU A 7 -4.42 5.30 -0.62
C GLU A 7 -3.22 6.01 -1.24
N TYR A 8 -2.01 5.54 -0.96
CA TYR A 8 -0.80 6.04 -1.61
C TYR A 8 -0.84 5.81 -3.11
N LEU A 9 -1.22 4.61 -3.57
CA LEU A 9 -1.26 4.25 -4.98
C LEU A 9 -2.29 5.07 -5.76
N ILE A 10 -3.50 5.25 -5.23
CA ILE A 10 -4.55 6.05 -5.89
C ILE A 10 -4.19 7.54 -5.90
N SER A 11 -3.55 8.05 -4.83
CA SER A 11 -3.08 9.44 -4.77
C SER A 11 -1.98 9.74 -5.79
N ASN A 12 -1.19 8.72 -6.15
CA ASN A 12 -0.15 8.82 -7.17
C ASN A 12 -0.63 8.41 -8.58
N PHE A 13 -1.94 8.20 -8.77
CA PHE A 13 -2.53 7.77 -10.05
C PHE A 13 -1.94 6.46 -10.60
N LEU A 14 -1.42 5.60 -9.72
CA LEU A 14 -0.88 4.28 -10.09
C LEU A 14 -1.97 3.22 -10.22
N ILE A 15 -3.12 3.46 -9.59
CA ILE A 15 -4.31 2.62 -9.67
C ILE A 15 -5.55 3.49 -9.86
N ASP A 16 -6.61 2.93 -10.43
CA ASP A 16 -7.91 3.57 -10.54
C ASP A 16 -8.87 3.21 -9.38
N SER A 17 -10.05 3.84 -9.36
CA SER A 17 -11.07 3.60 -8.33
C SER A 17 -11.63 2.18 -8.32
N GLN A 18 -11.63 1.50 -9.47
CA GLN A 18 -12.10 0.11 -9.58
C GLN A 18 -11.06 -0.84 -8.99
N GLN A 19 -9.79 -0.67 -9.36
CA GLN A 19 -8.66 -1.41 -8.79
C GLN A 19 -8.56 -1.18 -7.29
N TYR A 20 -8.71 0.05 -6.81
CA TYR A 20 -8.78 0.36 -5.38
C TYR A 20 -9.88 -0.44 -4.68
N ALA A 21 -11.10 -0.45 -5.23
CA ALA A 21 -12.22 -1.18 -4.64
C ALA A 21 -11.95 -2.69 -4.59
N GLN A 22 -11.43 -3.27 -5.68
CA GLN A 22 -11.11 -4.70 -5.75
C GLN A 22 -9.96 -5.08 -4.81
N TRP A 23 -8.91 -4.28 -4.76
CA TRP A 23 -7.71 -4.59 -4.02
C TRP A 23 -7.82 -4.24 -2.53
N SER A 24 -8.76 -3.38 -2.15
CA SER A 24 -9.07 -3.06 -0.75
C SER A 24 -9.49 -4.28 0.08
N GLN A 25 -9.99 -5.33 -0.59
CA GLN A 25 -10.44 -6.57 0.04
C GLN A 25 -9.34 -7.64 0.10
N LEU A 26 -8.18 -7.39 -0.53
CA LEU A 26 -7.08 -8.35 -0.58
C LEU A 26 -6.27 -8.35 0.72
N SER A 27 -5.68 -9.51 1.01
CA SER A 27 -4.62 -9.60 2.02
C SER A 27 -3.38 -8.83 1.57
N ALA A 28 -2.45 -8.58 2.50
CA ALA A 28 -1.21 -7.88 2.14
C ALA A 28 -0.36 -8.68 1.13
N ASP A 29 -0.32 -10.01 1.28
CA ASP A 29 0.40 -10.89 0.34
C ASP A 29 -0.28 -10.92 -1.04
N ASP A 30 -1.62 -11.05 -1.08
CA ASP A 30 -2.35 -11.02 -2.35
C ASP A 30 -2.25 -9.65 -3.05
N LEU A 31 -2.24 -8.55 -2.28
CA LEU A 31 -2.02 -7.21 -2.80
C LEU A 31 -0.61 -7.08 -3.38
N LYS A 32 0.41 -7.61 -2.70
CA LYS A 32 1.78 -7.60 -3.18
C LYS A 32 1.91 -8.32 -4.52
N ASP A 33 1.28 -9.49 -4.65
CA ASP A 33 1.27 -10.25 -5.90
C ASP A 33 0.49 -9.51 -7.00
N ALA A 34 -0.66 -8.92 -6.67
CA ALA A 34 -1.46 -8.13 -7.62
C ALA A 34 -0.66 -6.92 -8.17
N LEU A 35 0.08 -6.22 -7.32
CA LEU A 35 0.91 -5.08 -7.70
C LEU A 35 2.10 -5.49 -8.57
N ALA A 36 2.72 -6.63 -8.26
CA ALA A 36 3.79 -7.20 -9.07
C ALA A 36 3.28 -7.65 -10.44
N MET A 37 2.13 -8.32 -10.48
CA MET A 37 1.48 -8.73 -11.74
C MET A 37 1.06 -7.54 -12.60
N ALA A 38 0.61 -6.45 -11.99
CA ALA A 38 0.25 -5.22 -12.69
C ALA A 38 1.47 -4.41 -13.18
N GLY A 39 2.69 -4.80 -12.81
CA GLY A 39 3.91 -4.07 -13.15
C GLY A 39 4.02 -2.71 -12.45
N ILE A 40 3.30 -2.52 -11.34
CA ILE A 40 3.28 -1.26 -10.58
C ILE A 40 4.50 -1.18 -9.67
N MET A 41 4.81 -2.26 -8.96
CA MET A 41 5.99 -2.37 -8.11
C MET A 41 6.35 -3.84 -7.87
N THR A 42 7.63 -4.09 -7.58
CA THR A 42 8.14 -5.41 -7.18
C THR A 42 7.80 -5.72 -5.71
N ALA A 43 7.90 -7.00 -5.34
CA ALA A 43 7.72 -7.44 -3.96
C ALA A 43 8.69 -6.72 -2.98
N ASN A 44 9.94 -6.48 -3.40
CA ASN A 44 10.91 -5.76 -2.57
C ASN A 44 10.53 -4.29 -2.38
N GLU A 45 10.01 -3.62 -3.41
CA GLU A 45 9.54 -2.25 -3.31
C GLU A 45 8.30 -2.15 -2.41
N PHE A 46 7.40 -3.13 -2.50
CA PHE A 46 6.25 -3.24 -1.61
C PHE A 46 6.67 -3.36 -0.14
N ASP A 47 7.60 -4.26 0.18
CA ASP A 47 8.06 -4.48 1.56
C ASP A 47 8.76 -3.22 2.10
N SER A 48 9.58 -2.57 1.27
CA SER A 48 10.27 -1.33 1.63
C SER A 48 9.30 -0.16 1.89
N LEU A 49 8.31 0.02 1.01
CA LEU A 49 7.30 1.06 1.15
C LEU A 49 6.38 0.79 2.35
N SER A 50 5.98 -0.47 2.55
CA SER A 50 5.18 -0.89 3.70
C SER A 50 5.89 -0.59 5.01
N GLY A 51 7.18 -0.88 5.11
CA GLY A 51 8.00 -0.54 6.28
C GLY A 51 8.06 0.97 6.54
N GLN A 52 8.22 1.79 5.50
CA GLN A 52 8.21 3.24 5.63
C GLN A 52 6.86 3.77 6.11
N LEU A 53 5.75 3.30 5.54
CA LEU A 53 4.40 3.70 5.94
C LEU A 53 4.12 3.31 7.40
N THR A 54 4.52 2.11 7.84
CA THR A 54 4.39 1.69 9.24
C THR A 54 5.21 2.57 10.18
N ALA A 55 6.44 2.95 9.79
CA ALA A 55 7.27 3.84 10.61
C ALA A 55 6.65 5.24 10.74
N VAL A 56 6.04 5.78 9.68
CA VAL A 56 5.34 7.06 9.70
C VAL A 56 4.12 7.01 10.63
N LEU A 57 3.33 5.93 10.59
CA LEU A 57 2.20 5.76 11.52
C LEU A 57 2.67 5.73 12.97
N ALA A 58 3.66 4.90 13.28
CA ALA A 58 4.19 4.78 14.62
C ALA A 58 4.73 6.12 15.16
N TRP A 59 5.36 6.92 14.29
CA TRP A 59 5.84 8.25 14.65
C TRP A 59 4.69 9.23 14.90
N ASN A 60 3.65 9.24 14.07
CA ASN A 60 2.47 10.08 14.26
C ASN A 60 1.69 9.71 15.53
N GLU A 61 1.56 8.43 15.85
CA GLU A 61 0.96 7.97 17.10
C GLU A 61 1.74 8.48 18.31
N ALA A 62 3.08 8.36 18.29
CA ALA A 62 3.95 8.85 19.36
C ALA A 62 4.00 10.38 19.52
N GLN A 63 3.54 11.16 18.53
CA GLN A 63 3.42 12.63 18.62
C GLN A 63 2.02 13.08 19.05
N SER A 64 1.05 12.18 19.05
CA SER A 64 -0.34 12.46 19.43
C SER A 64 -0.63 12.16 20.92
N GLU A 65 0.38 11.70 21.65
CA GLU A 65 0.41 11.49 23.11
C GLU A 65 1.13 12.63 23.84
#